data_AF-A0A973I333-F1
#
_entry.id   AF-A0A973I333-F1
#
_cell.length_a   1.000
_cell.length_b   1.000
_cell.length_c   1.000
_cell.angle_alpha   90.00
_cell.angle_beta   90.00
_cell.angle_gamma   90.00
#
_symmetry.space_group_name_H-M   'P 1'
#
loop_
_entity.id
_entity.type
_entity.pdbx_description
1 polymer ?
#
loop_
_entity_poly.entity_id
_entity_poly.type
_entity_poly.pdbx_seq_one_letter_code
_entity_poly.pdbx_strand_id
1 'polypeptide(L)'
;MLEKLSQSHDLWLRMVVNMGCQKQDAEDIVQEMYINLDKSIKDPSKIMYGDEINRYFVYVCLRNLFISGKRLSSKRKIYPIIDSDAFVEIESNDAEMESAFFHYMIDKVQDEVTSWSKFDRELFYLHFVNGESQRSIARKSELSLNKVSNHCRYYKKRLRSLIYEDLQDYNNKDYRLKI
;
A
#
# COMPACT_ATOMS: atom_id res chain seq x y z
N MET A 1 -34.50 -10.44 -26.38
CA MET A 1 -34.31 -9.37 -25.36
C MET A 1 -33.06 -8.57 -25.66
N LEU A 2 -31.88 -9.20 -25.70
CA LEU A 2 -30.61 -8.54 -25.99
C LEU A 2 -30.60 -7.78 -27.32
N GLU A 3 -31.22 -8.32 -28.38
CA GLU A 3 -31.36 -7.64 -29.67
C GLU A 3 -32.07 -6.28 -29.59
N LYS A 4 -33.14 -6.17 -28.77
CA LYS A 4 -33.81 -4.87 -28.54
C LYS A 4 -32.90 -3.95 -27.70
N LEU A 5 -32.14 -4.52 -26.75
CA LEU A 5 -31.29 -3.75 -25.82
C LEU A 5 -30.04 -3.18 -26.52
N SER A 6 -29.50 -3.92 -27.48
CA SER A 6 -28.32 -3.51 -28.25
C SER A 6 -28.60 -2.38 -29.24
N GLN A 7 -29.85 -2.18 -29.67
CA GLN A 7 -30.22 -1.04 -30.53
C GLN A 7 -29.89 0.33 -29.89
N SER A 8 -29.85 0.39 -28.55
CA SER A 8 -29.50 1.61 -27.79
C SER A 8 -28.08 1.56 -27.21
N HIS A 9 -27.18 0.72 -27.75
CA HIS A 9 -25.83 0.54 -27.22
C HIS A 9 -25.05 1.85 -27.08
N ASP A 10 -25.05 2.70 -28.11
CA ASP A 10 -24.39 4.01 -28.08
C ASP A 10 -24.94 4.92 -26.97
N LEU A 11 -26.23 4.82 -26.66
CA LEU A 11 -26.85 5.57 -25.58
C LEU A 11 -26.32 5.07 -24.22
N TRP A 12 -26.20 3.75 -24.04
CA TRP A 12 -25.65 3.15 -22.81
C TRP A 12 -24.20 3.58 -22.59
N LEU A 13 -23.38 3.57 -23.64
CA LEU A 13 -22.00 4.06 -23.58
C LEU A 13 -21.95 5.54 -23.16
N ARG A 14 -22.76 6.40 -23.79
CA ARG A 14 -22.84 7.83 -23.43
C ARG A 14 -23.26 8.03 -21.98
N MET A 15 -24.20 7.25 -21.47
CA MET A 15 -24.61 7.32 -20.06
C MET A 15 -23.44 7.02 -19.12
N VAL A 16 -22.68 5.97 -19.37
CA VAL A 16 -21.55 5.56 -18.53
C VAL A 16 -20.39 6.56 -18.62
N VAL A 17 -20.07 7.04 -19.84
CA VAL A 17 -19.04 8.07 -20.04
C VAL A 17 -19.42 9.37 -19.31
N ASN A 18 -20.69 9.78 -19.36
CA ASN A 18 -21.17 10.96 -18.64
C ASN A 18 -21.11 10.83 -17.11
N MET A 19 -21.02 9.61 -16.57
CA MET A 19 -20.75 9.38 -15.14
C MET A 19 -19.27 9.59 -14.76
N GLY A 20 -18.38 9.89 -15.71
CA GLY A 20 -16.94 10.06 -15.50
C GLY A 20 -16.13 8.78 -15.71
N CYS A 21 -16.62 7.87 -16.54
CA CYS A 21 -15.91 6.66 -16.95
C CYS A 21 -15.05 6.91 -18.20
N GLN A 22 -13.87 6.31 -18.27
CA GLN A 22 -13.08 6.33 -19.51
C GLN A 22 -13.78 5.49 -20.59
N LYS A 23 -13.59 5.85 -21.86
CA LYS A 23 -14.27 5.17 -22.97
C LYS A 23 -13.99 3.66 -23.02
N GLN A 24 -12.75 3.25 -22.70
CA GLN A 24 -12.35 1.84 -22.67
C GLN A 24 -13.11 1.08 -21.58
N ASP A 25 -13.11 1.60 -20.35
CA ASP A 25 -13.85 1.02 -19.23
C ASP A 25 -15.38 1.04 -19.43
N ALA A 26 -15.89 2.01 -20.20
CA ALA A 26 -17.33 2.15 -20.43
C ALA A 26 -17.89 1.00 -21.27
N GLU A 27 -17.12 0.50 -22.25
CA GLU A 27 -17.46 -0.69 -23.03
C GLU A 27 -17.61 -1.90 -22.10
N ASP A 28 -16.63 -2.14 -21.22
CA ASP A 28 -16.65 -3.25 -20.28
C ASP A 28 -17.87 -3.19 -19.35
N ILE A 29 -18.21 -2.00 -18.83
CA ILE A 29 -19.39 -1.82 -17.97
C ILE A 29 -20.69 -2.11 -18.73
N VAL A 30 -20.79 -1.69 -19.99
CA VAL A 30 -21.99 -1.95 -20.81
C VAL A 30 -22.09 -3.44 -21.17
N GLN A 31 -20.97 -4.11 -21.47
CA GLN A 31 -20.97 -5.56 -21.71
C GLN A 31 -21.37 -6.34 -20.46
N GLU A 32 -20.82 -5.97 -19.31
CA GLU A 32 -21.18 -6.57 -18.02
C GLU A 32 -22.67 -6.36 -17.70
N MET A 33 -23.23 -5.21 -18.09
CA MET A 33 -24.67 -4.94 -17.97
C MET A 33 -25.50 -5.92 -18.82
N TYR A 34 -25.13 -6.16 -20.09
CA TYR A 34 -25.84 -7.14 -20.93
C TYR A 34 -25.81 -8.54 -20.31
N ILE A 35 -24.63 -8.99 -19.86
CA ILE A 35 -24.45 -10.31 -19.23
C ILE A 35 -25.31 -10.44 -17.97
N ASN A 36 -25.35 -9.41 -17.12
CA ASN A 36 -26.13 -9.44 -15.89
C ASN A 36 -27.63 -9.45 -16.15
N LEU A 37 -28.10 -8.71 -17.16
CA LEU A 37 -29.50 -8.72 -17.55
C LEU A 37 -29.93 -10.07 -18.12
N ASP A 38 -29.12 -10.66 -19.02
CA ASP A 38 -29.40 -11.97 -19.61
C ASP A 38 -29.49 -13.08 -18.55
N LYS A 39 -28.58 -13.07 -17.57
CA LYS A 39 -28.57 -14.04 -16.46
C LYS A 39 -29.72 -13.84 -15.48
N SER A 40 -30.02 -12.59 -15.13
CA SER A 40 -30.93 -12.27 -14.02
C SER A 40 -32.40 -12.21 -14.46
N ILE A 41 -32.67 -11.97 -15.74
CA ILE A 41 -34.01 -11.66 -16.23
C ILE A 41 -34.45 -12.72 -17.23
N LYS A 42 -35.19 -13.70 -16.72
CA LYS A 42 -35.78 -14.75 -17.55
C LYS A 42 -37.05 -14.32 -18.29
N ASP A 43 -37.70 -13.27 -17.78
CA ASP A 43 -38.92 -12.70 -18.37
C ASP A 43 -38.67 -11.25 -18.83
N PRO A 44 -38.62 -11.01 -20.16
CA PRO A 44 -38.38 -9.69 -20.73
C PRO A 44 -39.39 -8.63 -20.31
N SER A 45 -40.62 -9.00 -19.93
CA SER A 45 -41.66 -8.03 -19.55
C SER A 45 -41.26 -7.15 -18.35
N LYS A 46 -40.37 -7.64 -17.49
CA LYS A 46 -39.90 -6.94 -16.29
C LYS A 46 -39.04 -5.70 -16.56
N ILE A 47 -38.46 -5.59 -17.76
CA ILE A 47 -37.59 -4.47 -18.15
C ILE A 47 -38.14 -3.63 -19.28
N MET A 48 -39.34 -3.96 -19.75
CA MET A 48 -40.02 -3.18 -20.77
C MET A 48 -40.95 -2.16 -20.13
N TYR A 49 -41.13 -1.04 -20.83
CA TYR A 49 -42.15 -0.06 -20.59
C TYR A 49 -43.00 0.03 -21.86
N GLY A 50 -44.11 -0.70 -21.89
CA GLY A 50 -44.83 -0.95 -23.14
C GLY A 50 -44.01 -1.84 -24.07
N ASP A 51 -43.71 -1.36 -25.27
CA ASP A 51 -42.92 -2.08 -26.29
C ASP A 51 -41.43 -1.66 -26.34
N GLU A 52 -41.09 -0.60 -25.59
CA GLU A 52 -39.73 -0.07 -25.46
C GLU A 52 -39.05 -0.55 -24.18
N ILE A 53 -37.72 -0.48 -24.16
CA ILE A 53 -36.94 -0.80 -22.96
C ILE A 53 -37.00 0.36 -21.99
N ASN A 54 -37.20 0.05 -20.71
CA ASN A 54 -37.17 1.03 -19.65
C ASN A 54 -35.74 1.57 -19.47
N ARG A 55 -35.46 2.74 -20.07
CA ARG A 55 -34.15 3.40 -20.02
C ARG A 55 -33.71 3.74 -18.59
N TYR A 56 -34.66 4.07 -17.72
CA TYR A 56 -34.35 4.36 -16.31
C TYR A 56 -33.84 3.11 -15.59
N PHE A 57 -34.44 1.96 -15.86
CA PHE A 57 -33.98 0.69 -15.31
C PHE A 57 -32.53 0.38 -15.73
N VAL A 58 -32.23 0.50 -17.03
CA VAL A 58 -30.88 0.27 -17.56
C VAL A 58 -29.87 1.27 -16.96
N TYR A 59 -30.26 2.55 -16.83
CA TYR A 59 -29.43 3.56 -16.17
C TYR A 59 -29.08 3.18 -14.71
N VAL A 60 -30.05 2.68 -13.94
CA VAL A 60 -29.81 2.22 -12.56
C VAL A 60 -28.82 1.05 -12.53
N CYS A 61 -28.97 0.08 -13.44
CA CYS A 61 -28.03 -1.04 -13.57
C CYS A 61 -26.60 -0.54 -13.89
N LEU A 62 -26.45 0.31 -14.90
CA LEU A 62 -25.17 0.88 -15.31
C LEU A 62 -24.52 1.68 -14.17
N ARG A 63 -25.29 2.51 -13.47
CA ARG A 63 -24.82 3.28 -12.31
C ARG A 63 -24.31 2.39 -11.19
N ASN A 64 -25.00 1.29 -10.90
CA ASN A 64 -24.59 0.34 -9.86
C ASN A 64 -23.30 -0.39 -10.23
N LEU A 65 -23.14 -0.78 -11.50
CA LEU A 65 -21.92 -1.40 -12.01
C LEU A 65 -20.74 -0.42 -11.97
N PHE A 66 -20.94 0.82 -12.40
CA PHE A 66 -19.93 1.88 -12.33
C PHE A 66 -19.43 2.13 -10.91
N ILE A 67 -20.35 2.30 -9.94
CA ILE A 67 -19.98 2.51 -8.53
C ILE A 67 -19.23 1.30 -7.97
N SER A 68 -19.67 0.09 -8.30
CA SER A 68 -19.01 -1.16 -7.87
C SER A 68 -17.59 -1.25 -8.43
N GLY A 69 -17.40 -0.91 -9.71
CA GLY A 69 -16.09 -0.83 -10.36
C GLY A 69 -15.15 0.16 -9.67
N LYS A 70 -15.63 1.36 -9.32
CA LYS A 70 -14.86 2.38 -8.57
C LYS A 70 -14.44 1.90 -7.17
N ARG A 71 -15.31 1.17 -6.45
CA ARG A 71 -14.99 0.59 -5.14
C ARG A 71 -13.95 -0.53 -5.22
N LEU A 72 -13.92 -1.27 -6.34
CA LEU A 72 -12.92 -2.30 -6.59
C LEU A 72 -11.59 -1.67 -7.02
N SER A 73 -11.61 -0.66 -7.89
CA SER A 73 -10.38 0.03 -8.31
C SER A 73 -9.70 0.74 -7.14
N SER A 74 -10.45 1.33 -6.20
CA SER A 74 -9.85 1.94 -5.00
C SER A 74 -9.14 0.95 -4.08
N LYS A 75 -9.42 -0.36 -4.20
CA LYS A 75 -8.75 -1.43 -3.44
C LYS A 75 -7.61 -2.10 -4.20
N ARG A 76 -7.56 -1.94 -5.52
CA ARG A 76 -6.56 -2.56 -6.39
C ARG A 76 -5.40 -1.58 -6.58
N LYS A 77 -4.17 -2.06 -6.36
CA LYS A 77 -2.97 -1.34 -6.79
C LYS A 77 -2.87 -1.50 -8.31
N ILE A 78 -3.09 -0.42 -9.04
CA ILE A 78 -2.87 -0.38 -10.49
C ILE A 78 -1.38 -0.11 -10.70
N TYR A 79 -0.68 -1.05 -11.32
CA TYR A 79 0.70 -0.84 -11.74
C TYR A 79 0.67 -0.47 -13.23
N PRO A 80 1.21 0.69 -13.63
CA PRO A 80 1.36 1.00 -15.04
C PRO A 80 2.24 -0.06 -15.70
N ILE A 81 1.78 -0.61 -16.82
CA ILE A 81 2.65 -1.43 -17.68
C ILE A 81 3.54 -0.44 -18.41
N ILE A 82 4.81 -0.38 -18.02
CA ILE A 82 5.81 0.45 -18.66
C ILE A 82 6.34 -0.35 -19.85
N ASP A 83 5.86 -0.02 -21.05
CA ASP A 83 6.32 -0.60 -22.32
C ASP A 83 7.57 0.15 -22.79
N SER A 84 8.63 0.08 -21.99
CA SER A 84 9.95 0.56 -22.39
C SER A 84 11.02 -0.39 -21.89
N ASP A 85 11.80 -0.94 -22.81
CA ASP A 85 13.14 -1.52 -22.54
C ASP A 85 14.11 -0.47 -21.96
N ALA A 86 13.72 0.80 -21.92
CA ALA A 86 14.37 1.80 -21.11
C ALA A 86 14.11 1.47 -19.65
N PHE A 87 15.14 0.95 -18.98
CA PHE A 87 15.32 1.19 -17.56
C PHE A 87 15.04 2.67 -17.32
N VAL A 88 13.85 2.97 -16.78
CA VAL A 88 13.63 4.24 -16.13
C VAL A 88 14.65 4.24 -15.00
N GLU A 89 15.71 5.02 -15.12
CA GLU A 89 16.46 5.49 -13.96
C GLU A 89 15.43 6.23 -13.11
N ILE A 90 14.70 5.48 -12.29
CA ILE A 90 13.90 6.01 -11.20
C ILE A 90 14.93 6.78 -10.39
N GLU A 91 14.82 8.11 -10.37
CA GLU A 91 15.68 9.06 -9.64
C GLU A 91 16.49 8.38 -8.54
N SER A 92 17.66 7.86 -8.91
CA SER A 92 18.41 6.94 -8.05
C SER A 92 19.06 7.70 -6.90
N ASN A 93 19.23 9.01 -7.09
CA ASN A 93 19.93 9.88 -6.16
C ASN A 93 19.24 9.99 -4.80
N ASP A 94 17.90 10.04 -4.75
CA ASP A 94 17.17 10.16 -3.47
C ASP A 94 17.19 8.84 -2.68
N ALA A 95 17.07 7.70 -3.37
CA ALA A 95 17.14 6.39 -2.74
C ALA A 95 18.58 6.06 -2.28
N GLU A 96 19.58 6.45 -3.07
CA GLU A 96 21.00 6.33 -2.72
C GLU A 96 21.35 7.23 -1.52
N MET A 97 20.86 8.46 -1.48
CA MET A 97 21.09 9.39 -0.39
C MET A 97 20.39 8.95 0.91
N GLU A 98 19.15 8.45 0.81
CA GLU A 98 18.43 7.85 1.94
C GLU A 98 19.19 6.64 2.50
N SER A 99 19.69 5.77 1.62
CA SER A 99 20.50 4.61 2.01
C SER A 99 21.80 5.03 2.68
N ALA A 100 22.52 6.01 2.14
CA ALA A 100 23.76 6.52 2.71
C ALA A 100 23.53 7.14 4.11
N PHE A 101 22.46 7.91 4.29
CA PHE A 101 22.11 8.50 5.58
C PHE A 101 21.70 7.43 6.61
N PHE A 102 20.98 6.39 6.18
CA PHE A 102 20.67 5.25 7.03
C PHE A 102 21.94 4.52 7.50
N HIS A 103 22.88 4.26 6.59
CA HIS A 103 24.17 3.64 6.93
C HIS A 103 24.97 4.49 7.92
N TYR A 104 25.04 5.81 7.73
CA TYR A 104 25.65 6.74 8.68
C TYR A 104 25.06 6.62 10.10
N MET A 105 23.73 6.55 10.23
CA MET A 105 23.10 6.36 11.54
C MET A 105 23.44 5.00 12.18
N ILE A 106 23.52 3.94 11.37
CA ILE A 106 23.91 2.60 11.86
C ILE A 106 25.37 2.61 12.33
N ASP A 107 26.29 3.22 11.59
CA ASP A 107 27.69 3.33 11.97
C ASP A 107 27.85 4.11 13.27
N LYS A 108 27.12 5.23 13.43
CA LYS A 108 27.09 6.01 14.67
C LYS A 108 26.58 5.20 15.86
N VAL A 109 25.56 4.36 15.67
CA VAL A 109 25.08 3.43 16.71
C VAL A 109 26.13 2.37 17.02
N GLN A 110 26.82 1.84 16.01
CA GLN A 110 27.85 0.83 16.18
C GLN A 110 29.03 1.38 16.97
N ASP A 111 29.53 2.57 16.62
CA ASP A 111 30.61 3.25 17.34
C ASP A 111 30.25 3.46 18.81
N GLU A 112 29.04 3.95 19.07
CA GLU A 112 28.54 4.11 20.43
C GLU A 112 28.52 2.78 21.20
N VAL A 113 28.03 1.70 20.59
CA VAL A 113 27.97 0.37 21.21
C VAL A 113 29.37 -0.23 21.42
N THR A 114 30.34 0.05 20.54
CA THR A 114 31.72 -0.41 20.73
C THR A 114 32.38 0.21 21.95
N SER A 115 32.00 1.46 22.29
CA SER A 115 32.47 2.18 23.48
C SER A 115 31.96 1.59 24.80
N TRP A 116 30.93 0.75 24.77
CA TRP A 116 30.34 0.18 25.98
C TRP A 116 31.20 -0.93 26.59
N SER A 117 30.91 -1.27 27.86
CA SER A 117 31.54 -2.40 28.51
C SER A 117 31.30 -3.69 27.70
N LYS A 118 32.22 -4.66 27.79
CA LYS A 118 32.08 -5.96 27.12
C LYS A 118 30.73 -6.60 27.43
N PHE A 119 30.31 -6.53 28.69
CA PHE A 119 29.02 -7.03 29.16
C PHE A 119 27.84 -6.33 28.48
N ASP A 120 27.83 -5.00 28.49
CA ASP A 120 26.70 -4.24 27.94
C ASP A 120 26.57 -4.44 26.43
N ARG A 121 27.71 -4.49 25.75
CA ARG A 121 27.81 -4.77 24.32
C ARG A 121 27.26 -6.16 23.98
N GLU A 122 27.70 -7.19 24.69
CA GLU A 122 27.22 -8.56 24.48
C GLU A 122 25.71 -8.68 24.72
N LEU A 123 25.20 -8.05 25.79
CA LEU A 123 23.77 -8.01 26.08
C LEU A 123 22.97 -7.28 24.99
N PHE A 124 23.54 -6.20 24.42
CA PHE A 124 22.93 -5.48 23.31
C PHE A 124 22.80 -6.37 22.06
N TYR A 125 23.89 -7.02 21.64
CA TYR A 125 23.88 -7.91 20.47
C TYR A 125 22.89 -9.06 20.64
N LEU A 126 22.86 -9.70 21.81
CA LEU A 126 21.92 -10.81 22.08
C LEU A 126 20.46 -10.39 21.92
N HIS A 127 20.07 -9.23 22.45
CA HIS A 127 18.67 -8.81 22.43
C HIS A 127 18.27 -8.11 21.13
N PHE A 128 19.05 -7.13 20.67
CA PHE A 128 18.66 -6.21 19.60
C PHE A 128 19.11 -6.67 18.21
N VAL A 129 20.20 -7.43 18.11
CA VAL A 129 20.72 -7.93 16.83
C VAL A 129 20.28 -9.37 16.58
N ASN A 130 20.46 -10.25 17.57
CA ASN A 130 20.10 -11.67 17.45
C ASN A 130 18.61 -11.94 17.73
N GLY A 131 17.88 -10.95 18.28
CA GLY A 131 16.44 -11.06 18.54
C GLY A 131 16.06 -11.96 19.73
N GLU A 132 16.99 -12.28 20.64
CA GLU A 132 16.65 -13.09 21.80
C GLU A 132 15.72 -12.33 22.77
N SER A 133 14.74 -13.04 23.34
CA SER A 133 13.87 -12.44 24.34
C SER A 133 14.63 -12.19 25.66
N GLN A 134 14.30 -11.09 26.36
CA GLN A 134 14.88 -10.78 27.68
C GLN A 134 14.72 -11.93 28.69
N ARG A 135 13.62 -12.70 28.57
CA ARG A 135 13.37 -13.90 29.38
C ARG A 135 14.32 -15.06 29.03
N SER A 136 14.62 -15.26 27.74
CA SER A 136 15.61 -16.25 27.29
C SER A 136 16.99 -15.91 27.84
N ILE A 137 17.40 -14.65 27.67
CA ILE A 137 18.70 -14.17 28.14
C ILE A 137 18.83 -14.35 29.65
N ALA A 138 17.86 -13.87 30.43
CA ALA A 138 17.87 -14.01 31.89
C ALA A 138 17.99 -15.47 32.36
N ARG A 139 17.32 -16.43 31.69
CA ARG A 139 17.45 -17.86 31.99
C ARG A 139 18.83 -18.41 31.69
N LYS A 140 19.46 -17.94 30.60
CA LYS A 140 20.78 -18.40 30.16
C LYS A 140 21.94 -17.75 30.93
N SER A 141 21.77 -16.53 31.44
CA SER A 141 22.88 -15.68 31.87
C SER A 141 23.00 -15.48 33.39
N GLU A 142 22.33 -16.30 34.22
CA GLU A 142 22.25 -16.11 35.70
C GLU A 142 21.74 -14.73 36.16
N LEU A 143 21.26 -13.87 35.25
CA LEU A 143 20.78 -12.52 35.55
C LEU A 143 19.28 -12.56 35.86
N SER A 144 18.83 -11.67 36.76
CA SER A 144 17.40 -11.44 36.92
C SER A 144 16.82 -10.74 35.69
N LEU A 145 15.57 -11.08 35.34
CA LEU A 145 14.85 -10.44 34.24
C LEU A 145 14.81 -8.91 34.38
N ASN A 146 14.62 -8.42 35.62
CA ASN A 146 14.59 -6.99 35.91
C ASN A 146 15.92 -6.31 35.56
N LYS A 147 17.06 -6.96 35.85
CA LYS A 147 18.38 -6.42 35.50
C LYS A 147 18.53 -6.33 33.98
N VAL A 148 18.24 -7.40 33.24
CA VAL A 148 18.26 -7.39 31.77
C VAL A 148 17.36 -6.27 31.21
N SER A 149 16.13 -6.16 31.71
CA SER A 149 15.18 -5.14 31.24
C SER A 149 15.65 -3.71 31.51
N ASN A 150 16.23 -3.46 32.68
CA ASN A 150 16.79 -2.16 33.04
C ASN A 150 17.96 -1.76 32.13
N HIS A 151 18.88 -2.69 31.87
CA HIS A 151 19.98 -2.47 30.91
C HIS A 151 19.44 -2.18 29.50
N CYS A 152 18.49 -2.96 28.99
CA CYS A 152 17.88 -2.69 27.69
C CYS A 152 17.17 -1.33 27.62
N ARG A 153 16.50 -0.91 28.70
CA ARG A 153 15.87 0.42 28.77
C ARG A 153 16.91 1.54 28.77
N TYR A 154 18.02 1.35 29.48
CA TYR A 154 19.15 2.27 29.47
C TYR A 154 19.75 2.41 28.06
N TYR A 155 20.02 1.29 27.37
CA TYR A 155 20.54 1.30 25.99
C TYR A 155 19.62 2.05 25.05
N LYS A 156 18.30 1.75 25.09
CA LYS A 156 17.31 2.46 24.27
C LYS A 156 17.31 3.96 24.52
N LYS A 157 17.40 4.39 25.79
CA LYS A 157 17.43 5.81 26.14
C LYS A 157 18.69 6.48 25.59
N ARG A 158 19.85 5.85 25.76
CA ARG A 158 21.15 6.37 25.32
C ARG A 158 21.26 6.46 23.80
N LEU A 159 20.87 5.41 23.09
CA LEU A 159 20.84 5.42 21.62
C LEU A 159 19.81 6.43 21.11
N ARG A 160 18.61 6.48 21.70
CA ARG A 160 17.61 7.48 21.31
C ARG A 160 18.13 8.90 21.43
N SER A 161 18.86 9.25 22.49
CA SER A 161 19.45 10.60 22.62
C SER A 161 20.54 10.88 21.58
N LEU A 162 21.28 9.85 21.15
CA LEU A 162 22.40 10.00 20.20
C LEU A 162 21.92 10.28 18.77
N ILE A 163 20.90 9.55 18.31
CA ILE A 163 20.38 9.63 16.94
C ILE A 163 19.05 10.40 16.86
N TYR A 164 18.64 11.11 17.92
CA TYR A 164 17.33 11.74 17.95
C TYR A 164 17.15 12.75 16.81
N GLU A 165 18.14 13.62 16.62
CA GLU A 165 18.16 14.64 15.56
C GLU A 165 18.23 13.98 14.19
N ASP A 166 19.18 13.06 13.99
CA ASP A 166 19.33 12.33 12.72
C ASP A 166 18.04 11.59 12.32
N LEU A 167 17.31 10.99 13.28
CA LEU A 167 16.02 10.36 13.02
C LEU A 167 14.91 11.35 12.63
N GLN A 168 14.94 12.59 13.14
CA GLN A 168 14.01 13.62 12.67
C GLN A 168 14.33 14.00 11.23
N ASP A 169 15.61 14.18 10.91
CA ASP A 169 16.08 14.53 9.58
C ASP A 169 15.73 13.43 8.57
N TYR A 170 15.95 12.16 8.93
CA TYR A 170 15.55 11.00 8.12
C TYR A 170 14.04 10.95 7.86
N ASN A 171 13.21 11.11 8.90
CA ASN A 171 11.75 11.08 8.76
C ASN A 171 11.21 12.24 7.91
N ASN A 172 11.89 13.39 7.95
CA ASN A 172 11.53 14.58 7.18
C ASN A 172 12.14 14.58 5.76
N LYS A 173 12.93 13.55 5.41
CA LYS A 173 13.70 13.45 4.17
C LYS A 173 14.68 14.61 3.93
N ASP A 174 15.19 15.22 5.00
CA ASP A 174 16.20 16.28 4.94
C ASP A 174 17.60 15.66 5.14
N TYR A 175 18.06 14.91 4.14
CA TYR A 175 19.30 14.13 4.20
C TYR A 175 20.55 15.02 4.06
N ARG A 176 20.77 15.94 5.00
CA ARG A 176 21.98 16.77 5.04
C ARG A 176 23.06 16.07 5.85
N LEU A 177 24.00 15.43 5.16
CA LEU A 177 25.24 15.00 5.80
C LEU A 177 26.01 16.26 6.24
N LYS A 178 26.00 16.54 7.56
CA LYS A 178 26.86 17.55 8.16
C LYS A 178 28.29 16.99 8.15
N ILE A 179 29.07 17.36 7.12
CA ILE A 179 30.52 17.11 7.03
C ILE A 179 31.24 17.95 8.09
#